data_AF-A0A5J4L859-F1
#
_entry.id   AF-A0A5J4L859-F1
#
_cell.length_a   1.000
_cell.length_b   1.000
_cell.length_c   1.000
_cell.angle_alpha   90.00
_cell.angle_beta   90.00
_cell.angle_gamma   90.00
#
_symmetry.space_group_name_H-M   'P 1'
#
loop_
_entity.id
_entity.type
_entity.pdbx_description
1 polymer ?
#
loop_
_entity_poly.entity_id
_entity_poly.type
_entity_poly.pdbx_seq_one_letter_code
_entity_poly.pdbx_strand_id
1 'polypeptide(L)'
;MSNRVRRQHTVSKFYLNGFADDAGRIRRVSLPGDPAPVLSTGDASVIKDFYTVTLPDGSLSDFFERAFSKIESSAAEALKLILSGT
;
A
#
# COMPACT_ATOMS: atom_id res chain seq x y z
N MET A 1 23.02 6.05 5.47
CA MET A 1 21.60 6.16 5.07
C MET A 1 20.73 5.42 6.08
N SER A 2 19.60 6.00 6.50
CA SER A 2 18.59 5.27 7.29
C SER A 2 17.90 4.24 6.40
N ASN A 3 17.86 2.96 6.79
CA ASN A 3 17.21 1.85 6.06
C ASN A 3 15.68 1.86 6.24
N ARG A 4 15.08 3.05 6.16
CA ARG A 4 13.66 3.29 6.40
C ARG A 4 12.86 3.23 5.10
N VAL A 5 11.72 2.55 5.12
CA VAL A 5 10.73 2.58 4.03
C VAL A 5 10.09 3.97 4.00
N ARG A 6 10.40 4.75 2.97
CA ARG A 6 9.93 6.13 2.80
C ARG A 6 8.65 6.24 1.98
N ARG A 7 8.45 5.34 1.02
CA ARG A 7 7.26 5.27 0.17
C ARG A 7 6.28 4.33 0.84
N GLN A 8 5.19 4.87 1.37
CA GLN A 8 4.29 4.15 2.25
C GLN A 8 2.88 4.16 1.68
N HIS A 9 2.25 2.99 1.65
CA HIS A 9 0.89 2.83 1.14
C HIS A 9 -0.12 3.30 2.18
N THR A 10 -0.93 4.30 1.85
CA THR A 10 -2.03 4.73 2.72
C THR A 10 -3.23 3.79 2.60
N VAL A 11 -3.33 3.07 1.48
CA VAL A 11 -4.30 1.99 1.25
C VAL A 11 -3.52 0.75 0.83
N SER A 12 -3.80 -0.38 1.47
CA SER A 12 -3.12 -1.65 1.19
C SER A 12 -3.19 -2.03 -0.30
N LYS A 13 -2.08 -2.48 -0.86
CA LYS A 13 -2.01 -2.90 -2.28
C LYS A 13 -2.95 -4.08 -2.52
N PHE A 14 -3.08 -4.99 -1.57
CA PHE A 14 -4.03 -6.09 -1.58
C PHE A 14 -5.46 -5.60 -1.85
N TYR A 15 -5.91 -4.59 -1.11
CA TYR A 15 -7.24 -4.00 -1.31
C TYR A 15 -7.39 -3.37 -2.70
N LEU A 16 -6.35 -2.66 -3.16
CA LEU A 16 -6.36 -2.02 -4.49
C LEU A 16 -6.39 -3.03 -5.64
N ASN A 17 -5.80 -4.22 -5.48
CA ASN A 17 -5.80 -5.25 -6.51
C ASN A 17 -7.22 -5.75 -6.84
N GLY A 18 -8.17 -5.66 -5.92
CA GLY A 18 -9.58 -6.00 -6.19
C GLY A 18 -10.27 -5.07 -7.20
N PHE A 19 -9.67 -3.90 -7.48
CA PHE A 19 -10.15 -2.92 -8.46
C PHE A 19 -9.25 -2.82 -9.69
N ALA A 20 -8.19 -3.64 -9.75
CA ALA A 20 -7.19 -3.55 -10.79
C ALA A 20 -7.64 -4.25 -12.07
N ASP A 21 -7.19 -3.74 -13.21
CA ASP A 21 -7.23 -4.46 -14.47
C ASP A 21 -6.25 -5.66 -14.48
N ASP A 22 -6.28 -6.46 -15.54
CA ASP A 22 -5.39 -7.62 -15.72
C ASP A 22 -3.89 -7.24 -15.72
N ALA A 23 -3.58 -5.96 -15.94
CA ALA A 23 -2.22 -5.45 -15.88
C ALA A 23 -1.84 -4.87 -14.50
N GLY A 24 -2.69 -5.06 -13.48
CA GLY A 24 -2.44 -4.61 -12.12
C GLY A 24 -2.53 -3.09 -11.96
N ARG A 25 -3.35 -2.42 -12.76
CA ARG A 25 -3.50 -0.96 -12.75
C ARG A 25 -4.91 -0.54 -12.35
N ILE A 26 -4.99 0.60 -11.67
CA ILE A 26 -6.25 1.25 -11.31
C ILE A 26 -6.33 2.64 -11.93
N ARG A 27 -7.55 3.07 -12.24
CA ARG A 27 -7.81 4.44 -12.69
C ARG A 27 -8.10 5.33 -11.48
N ARG A 28 -7.25 6.32 -11.22
CA ARG A 28 -7.48 7.31 -10.16
C ARG A 28 -8.30 8.46 -10.72
N VAL A 29 -9.49 8.72 -10.17
CA VAL A 29 -10.28 9.90 -10.52
C VAL A 29 -10.04 10.99 -9.48
N SER A 30 -9.56 12.16 -9.90
CA SER A 30 -9.44 13.31 -9.01
C SER A 30 -10.78 14.03 -8.95
N LEU A 31 -11.37 14.19 -7.77
CA LEU A 31 -12.59 14.98 -7.62
C LEU A 31 -12.30 16.46 -7.92
N PRO A 32 -13.17 17.17 -8.66
CA PRO A 32 -14.56 16.81 -8.98
C PRO A 32 -14.80 15.95 -10.24
N GLY A 33 -13.77 15.43 -10.90
CA GLY A 33 -13.91 14.56 -12.08
C GLY A 33 -12.81 14.74 -13.15
N ASP A 34 -11.69 15.35 -12.79
CA ASP A 34 -10.58 15.70 -13.68
C ASP A 34 -9.77 14.48 -14.16
N PRO A 35 -8.85 14.65 -15.15
CA PRO A 35 -8.18 13.56 -15.86
C PRO A 35 -7.65 12.48 -14.95
N ALA A 36 -8.01 11.24 -15.30
CA ALA A 36 -7.84 10.10 -14.44
C ALA A 36 -6.61 9.27 -14.86
N PRO A 37 -5.43 9.48 -14.26
CA PRO A 37 -4.26 8.68 -14.59
C PRO A 37 -4.50 7.22 -14.22
N VAL A 38 -4.06 6.33 -15.10
CA VAL A 38 -3.94 4.91 -14.82
C VAL A 38 -2.62 4.70 -14.09
N LEU A 39 -2.68 4.13 -12.89
CA LEU A 39 -1.54 3.93 -12.00
C LEU A 39 -1.42 2.44 -11.65
N SER A 40 -0.20 1.96 -11.46
CA SER A 40 0.00 0.63 -10.88
C SER A 40 -0.57 0.61 -9.45
N THR A 41 -1.09 -0.53 -8.99
CA THR A 41 -1.50 -0.68 -7.58
C THR A 41 -0.32 -0.50 -6.61
N GLY A 42 0.91 -0.70 -7.08
CA GLY A 42 2.13 -0.46 -6.31
C GLY A 42 2.48 1.02 -6.12
N ASP A 43 1.97 1.92 -6.97
CA ASP A 43 2.26 3.35 -6.90
C ASP A 43 1.03 4.18 -6.49
N ALA A 44 -0.16 3.61 -6.67
CA ALA A 44 -1.40 4.21 -6.19
C ALA A 44 -1.42 4.30 -4.66
N SER A 45 -1.99 5.39 -4.14
CA SER A 45 -2.10 5.67 -2.70
C SER A 45 -0.76 5.67 -1.93
N VAL A 46 0.35 5.92 -2.61
CA VAL A 46 1.66 6.03 -1.97
C VAL A 46 1.93 7.48 -1.56
N ILE A 47 2.22 7.69 -0.29
CA ILE A 47 2.65 8.98 0.25
C ILE A 47 4.02 8.81 0.94
N LYS A 48 4.87 9.81 0.81
CA LYS A 48 6.20 9.79 1.43
C LYS A 48 6.08 10.05 2.94
N ASP A 49 6.65 9.16 3.75
CA ASP A 49 6.71 9.25 5.21
C ASP A 49 5.36 9.31 5.96
N PHE A 50 4.27 8.85 5.34
CA PHE A 50 2.92 8.95 5.88
C PHE A 50 2.74 8.37 7.30
N TYR A 51 3.27 7.18 7.54
CA TYR A 51 3.27 6.47 8.83
C TYR A 51 4.61 6.58 9.58
N THR A 52 5.47 7.52 9.19
CA THR A 52 6.73 7.72 9.91
C THR A 52 6.45 8.41 11.24
N VAL A 53 6.92 7.81 12.33
CA VAL A 53 6.80 8.38 13.68
C VAL A 53 8.16 8.76 14.24
N THR A 54 8.18 9.78 15.10
CA THR A 54 9.39 10.15 15.87
C THR A 54 9.35 9.43 17.21
N LEU A 55 10.43 8.74 17.55
CA LEU A 55 10.62 8.03 18.81
C LEU A 55 11.11 8.98 19.92
N PRO A 56 11.05 8.58 21.21
CA PRO A 56 11.50 9.43 22.32
C PRO A 56 12.96 9.88 22.24
N ASP A 57 13.82 9.13 21.56
CA ASP A 57 15.23 9.48 21.31
C ASP A 57 15.43 10.41 20.10
N GLY A 58 14.35 10.88 19.47
CA GLY A 58 14.36 11.72 18.28
C GLY A 58 14.60 10.97 16.97
N SER A 59 14.81 9.66 17.01
CA SER A 59 14.94 8.85 15.80
C SER A 59 13.59 8.64 15.10
N LEU A 60 13.63 8.34 13.81
CA LEU A 60 12.43 8.16 12.99
C LEU A 60 12.20 6.68 12.68
N SER A 61 10.98 6.21 12.87
CA SER A 61 10.58 4.81 12.72
C SER A 61 9.52 4.63 11.62
N ASP A 62 9.67 3.57 10.81
CA ASP A 62 8.68 3.06 9.85
C ASP A 62 7.92 1.84 10.38
N PHE A 63 7.86 1.69 11.71
CA PHE A 63 7.27 0.51 12.35
C PHE A 63 5.90 0.14 11.81
N PHE A 64 5.00 1.11 11.65
CA PHE A 64 3.64 0.88 11.16
C PHE A 64 3.62 0.34 9.72
N GLU A 65 4.43 0.91 8.82
CA GLU A 65 4.54 0.41 7.43
C GLU A 65 5.00 -1.05 7.42
N ARG A 66 6.03 -1.38 8.21
CA ARG A 66 6.54 -2.75 8.31
C ARG A 66 5.51 -3.71 8.91
N ALA A 67 4.77 -3.26 9.92
CA ALA A 67 3.72 -4.05 10.55
C ALA A 67 2.59 -4.33 9.57
N PHE A 68 2.10 -3.31 8.86
CA PHE A 68 1.06 -3.46 7.84
C PHE A 68 1.51 -4.35 6.68
N SER A 69 2.75 -4.19 6.20
CA SER A 69 3.30 -5.03 5.13
C SER A 69 3.32 -6.53 5.50
N LYS A 70 3.62 -6.86 6.76
CA LYS A 70 3.57 -8.24 7.26
C LYS A 70 2.14 -8.78 7.30
N ILE A 71 1.21 -8.00 7.87
CA ILE A 71 -0.21 -8.37 7.95
C ILE A 71 -0.77 -8.59 6.53
N GLU A 72 -0.47 -7.68 5.61
CA GLU A 72 -0.91 -7.77 4.22
C GLU A 72 -0.38 -9.04 3.54
N SER A 73 0.89 -9.37 3.74
CA SER A 73 1.49 -10.58 3.16
C SER A 73 0.75 -11.85 3.63
N SER A 74 0.54 -11.98 4.94
CA SER A 74 -0.18 -13.12 5.51
C SER A 74 -1.66 -13.16 5.10
N ALA A 75 -2.34 -12.01 5.08
CA ALA A 75 -3.73 -11.92 4.65
C ALA A 75 -3.89 -12.29 3.17
N ALA A 76 -2.97 -11.84 2.31
CA ALA A 76 -2.98 -12.15 0.88
C ALA A 76 -2.80 -13.65 0.62
N GLU A 77 -1.93 -14.33 1.39
CA GLU A 77 -1.79 -15.78 1.33
C GLU A 77 -3.07 -16.50 1.76
N ALA A 78 -3.65 -16.11 2.90
CA ALA A 78 -4.89 -16.70 3.41
C ALA A 78 -6.06 -16.53 2.42
N LEU A 79 -6.19 -15.35 1.82
CA LEU A 79 -7.27 -15.08 0.86
C LEU A 79 -7.08 -15.82 -0.46
N LYS A 80 -5.83 -16.05 -0.90
CA LYS A 80 -5.56 -16.93 -2.05
C LYS A 80 -6.03 -18.35 -1.82
N LEU A 81 -5.80 -18.90 -0.62
CA LEU A 81 -6.26 -20.24 -0.24
C LEU A 81 -7.79 -20.34 -0.31
N ILE A 82 -8.48 -19.36 0.29
CA ILE A 82 -9.95 -19.28 0.24
C ILE A 82 -10.47 -19.23 -1.20
N LEU A 83 -9.84 -18.43 -2.07
CA LEU A 83 -10.23 -18.32 -3.48
C LEU A 83 -9.91 -19.58 -4.30
N SER A 84 -8.88 -20.35 -3.92
CA SER A 84 -8.56 -21.65 -4.53
C SER A 84 -9.42 -22.80 -3.97
N GLY A 85 -10.34 -22.52 -3.03
CA GLY A 85 -11.20 -23.53 -2.42
C GLY A 85 -10.42 -24.56 -1.58
N THR A 86 -9.28 -24.15 -1.00
CA THR A 86 -8.37 -24.99 -0.19
C THR A 86 -8.14 -24.35 1.16
#